data_AF-U2I7X4-F1
#
_entry.id   AF-U2I7X4-F1
#
_cell.length_a   1.000
_cell.length_b   1.000
_cell.length_c   1.000
_cell.angle_alpha   90.00
_cell.angle_beta   90.00
_cell.angle_gamma   90.00
#
_symmetry.space_group_name_H-M   'P 1'
#
loop_
_entity.id
_entity.type
_entity.pdbx_description
1 polymer ?
#
loop_
_entity_poly.entity_id
_entity_poly.type
_entity_poly.pdbx_seq_one_letter_code
_entity_poly.pdbx_strand_id
1 'polypeptide(L)'
;INDKRVRLSGTALIGLLRSYPQSDLQEIQILTTPPAKYEAEGNAGVLNIILKKAKNDFFGGSIAPRLRLRNDKVLYSLNTNLNYKKDKVTAYLQLGGGSSGYDGRLDTYRTYPKQGTFHSSETAYSGQGPYFNFRAGLDYAFTPELSMGASISYSPQKENSRRENDSRDYRILS
;
A
#
# COMPACT_ATOMS: atom_id res chain seq x y z
N ILE A 1 -12.50 -15.48 -8.62
CA ILE A 1 -12.89 -16.78 -8.01
C ILE A 1 -14.21 -17.18 -8.66
N ASN A 2 -14.26 -18.30 -9.36
CA ASN A 2 -15.43 -18.74 -10.14
C ASN A 2 -15.99 -17.59 -11.00
N ASP A 3 -15.14 -17.00 -11.84
CA ASP A 3 -15.45 -15.88 -12.75
C ASP A 3 -15.91 -14.55 -12.12
N LYS A 4 -16.03 -14.48 -10.78
CA LYS A 4 -16.28 -13.23 -10.06
C LYS A 4 -14.97 -12.55 -9.66
N ARG A 5 -14.86 -11.26 -9.98
CA ARG A 5 -13.70 -10.42 -9.60
C ARG A 5 -13.69 -10.21 -8.10
N VAL A 6 -12.57 -10.54 -7.48
CA VAL A 6 -12.28 -10.22 -6.08
C VAL A 6 -10.91 -9.57 -6.07
N ARG A 7 -10.81 -8.32 -5.61
CA ARG A 7 -9.53 -7.62 -5.49
C ARG A 7 -8.86 -8.02 -4.18
N LEU A 8 -7.77 -8.76 -4.28
CA LEU A 8 -6.97 -9.20 -3.13
C LEU A 8 -5.55 -8.66 -3.29
N SER A 9 -4.96 -8.17 -2.20
CA SER A 9 -3.52 -7.91 -2.17
C SER A 9 -2.75 -9.25 -2.24
N GLY A 10 -1.49 -9.24 -2.72
CA GLY A 10 -0.69 -10.46 -2.85
C GLY A 10 -0.58 -11.28 -1.55
N THR A 11 -0.55 -10.62 -0.39
CA THR A 11 -0.58 -11.28 0.92
C THR A 11 -1.96 -11.83 1.29
N ALA A 12 -3.04 -11.12 0.95
CA ALA A 12 -4.41 -11.61 1.15
C ALA A 12 -4.74 -12.80 0.24
N LEU A 13 -4.16 -12.85 -0.96
CA LEU A 13 -4.28 -13.99 -1.86
C LEU A 13 -3.61 -15.24 -1.29
N ILE A 14 -2.39 -15.10 -0.75
CA ILE A 14 -1.71 -16.21 -0.07
C ILE A 14 -2.51 -16.69 1.14
N GLY A 15 -3.06 -15.77 1.94
CA GLY A 15 -3.94 -16.11 3.06
C GLY A 15 -5.19 -16.85 2.63
N LEU A 16 -5.84 -16.40 1.56
CA LEU A 16 -6.99 -17.07 0.96
C LEU A 16 -6.63 -18.48 0.49
N LEU A 17 -5.55 -18.63 -0.28
CA LEU A 17 -5.08 -19.93 -0.79
C LEU A 17 -4.75 -20.90 0.36
N ARG A 18 -4.18 -20.42 1.46
CA ARG A 18 -3.92 -21.22 2.67
C ARG A 18 -5.20 -21.61 3.43
N SER A 19 -6.26 -20.80 3.32
CA SER A 19 -7.54 -21.08 3.98
C SER A 19 -8.37 -22.14 3.25
N TYR A 20 -8.07 -22.44 1.99
CA TYR A 20 -8.74 -23.49 1.23
C TYR A 20 -8.10 -24.86 1.46
N PRO A 21 -8.87 -25.87 1.93
CA PRO A 21 -8.45 -27.26 1.88
C PRO A 21 -8.19 -27.68 0.43
N GLN A 22 -7.18 -28.54 0.20
CA GLN A 22 -6.90 -29.08 -1.15
C GLN A 22 -8.11 -29.82 -1.75
N SER A 23 -9.00 -30.35 -0.92
CA SER A 23 -10.26 -30.99 -1.35
C SER A 23 -11.24 -30.02 -2.02
N ASP A 24 -11.12 -28.72 -1.76
CA ASP A 24 -12.07 -27.69 -2.20
C ASP A 24 -11.58 -26.98 -3.49
N LEU A 25 -10.30 -27.16 -3.85
CA LEU A 25 -9.68 -26.59 -5.06
C LEU A 25 -9.85 -27.55 -6.26
N GLN A 26 -10.41 -27.06 -7.35
CA GLN A 26 -10.51 -27.80 -8.62
C GLN A 26 -9.33 -27.48 -9.51
N GLU A 27 -9.06 -26.19 -9.74
CA GLU A 27 -8.01 -25.74 -10.65
C GLU A 27 -7.54 -24.32 -10.32
N ILE A 28 -6.24 -24.05 -10.47
CA ILE A 28 -5.65 -22.71 -10.37
C ILE A 28 -5.03 -22.38 -11.72
N GLN A 29 -5.51 -21.33 -12.37
CA GLN A 29 -5.03 -20.87 -13.67
C GLN A 29 -4.38 -19.50 -13.52
N ILE A 30 -3.18 -19.35 -14.09
CA ILE A 30 -2.50 -18.06 -14.21
C ILE A 30 -2.71 -17.56 -15.64
N LEU A 31 -3.46 -16.48 -15.80
CA LEU A 31 -3.66 -15.80 -17.07
C LEU A 31 -2.61 -14.67 -17.19
N THR A 32 -1.50 -14.96 -17.86
CA THR A 32 -0.43 -13.99 -18.15
C THR A 32 -0.84 -12.96 -19.21
N THR A 33 -1.90 -13.24 -19.97
CA THR A 33 -2.47 -12.34 -20.98
C THR A 33 -3.96 -12.14 -20.67
N PRO A 34 -4.35 -11.07 -19.95
CA PRO A 34 -5.74 -10.83 -19.64
C PRO A 34 -6.53 -10.54 -20.94
N PRO A 35 -7.69 -11.16 -21.19
CA PRO A 35 -8.57 -10.70 -22.27
C PRO A 35 -9.07 -9.28 -21.98
N ALA A 36 -9.33 -8.49 -23.02
CA ALA A 36 -9.59 -7.03 -22.99
C ALA A 36 -10.52 -6.50 -21.88
N LYS A 37 -11.44 -7.33 -21.34
CA LYS A 37 -12.24 -6.95 -20.17
C LYS A 37 -11.42 -6.69 -18.89
N TYR A 38 -10.18 -7.20 -18.78
CA TYR A 38 -9.34 -7.18 -17.57
C TYR A 38 -8.08 -6.27 -17.67
N GLU A 39 -7.85 -5.59 -18.80
CA GLU A 39 -6.60 -4.82 -19.03
C GLU A 39 -6.45 -3.53 -18.20
N ALA A 40 -7.51 -3.06 -17.51
CA ALA A 40 -7.49 -1.79 -16.79
C ALA A 40 -6.70 -1.80 -15.45
N GLU A 41 -6.12 -2.94 -15.03
CA GLU A 41 -5.42 -3.07 -13.72
C GLU A 41 -3.89 -3.11 -13.80
N GLY A 42 -3.28 -3.08 -14.99
CA GLY A 42 -1.82 -3.07 -15.19
C GLY A 42 -1.18 -4.46 -15.31
N ASN A 43 0.13 -4.50 -15.60
CA ASN A 43 0.98 -5.69 -15.93
C ASN A 43 0.99 -6.87 -14.93
N ALA A 44 0.09 -6.94 -13.96
CA ALA A 44 -0.05 -8.07 -13.05
C ALA A 44 -0.96 -9.13 -13.69
N GLY A 45 -0.42 -10.33 -13.92
CA GLY A 45 -1.20 -11.48 -14.42
C GLY A 45 -2.42 -11.78 -13.54
N VAL A 46 -3.50 -12.27 -14.16
CA VAL A 46 -4.76 -12.57 -13.47
C VAL A 46 -4.73 -14.01 -12.96
N LEU A 47 -4.91 -14.21 -11.66
CA LEU A 47 -5.08 -15.55 -11.08
C LEU A 47 -6.57 -15.93 -11.02
N ASN A 48 -6.96 -16.98 -11.75
CA ASN A 48 -8.29 -17.59 -11.64
C ASN A 48 -8.23 -18.84 -10.77
N ILE A 49 -9.13 -18.93 -9.78
CA ILE A 49 -9.25 -20.08 -8.87
C ILE A 49 -10.65 -20.66 -9.10
N ILE A 50 -10.69 -21.92 -9.53
CA ILE A 50 -11.89 -22.73 -9.75
C ILE A 50 -12.01 -23.70 -8.58
N LEU A 51 -13.15 -23.70 -7.88
CA LEU A 51 -13.40 -24.53 -6.69
C LEU A 51 -14.31 -25.72 -7.02
N LYS A 52 -14.06 -26.90 -6.41
CA LYS A 52 -14.88 -28.13 -6.61
C LYS A 52 -16.29 -28.00 -6.04
N LYS A 53 -16.45 -27.22 -4.98
CA LYS A 53 -17.73 -26.82 -4.39
C LYS A 53 -17.66 -25.33 -4.10
N ALA A 54 -18.65 -24.57 -4.57
CA ALA A 54 -18.76 -23.15 -4.28
C ALA A 54 -19.07 -22.94 -2.79
N LYS A 55 -18.05 -22.82 -1.93
CA LYS A 55 -18.21 -22.09 -0.68
C LYS A 55 -18.30 -20.62 -1.05
N ASN A 56 -19.53 -20.18 -1.33
CA ASN A 56 -19.80 -18.79 -1.66
C ASN A 56 -19.59 -17.87 -0.45
N ASP A 57 -19.60 -18.44 0.76
CA ASP A 57 -19.45 -17.74 2.02
C ASP A 57 -18.00 -17.83 2.51
N PHE A 58 -17.44 -16.67 2.86
CA PHE A 58 -16.07 -16.55 3.34
C PHE A 58 -15.96 -15.37 4.29
N PHE A 59 -15.36 -15.58 5.45
CA PHE A 59 -14.88 -14.51 6.31
C PHE A 59 -13.39 -14.72 6.54
N GLY A 60 -12.60 -13.69 6.23
CA GLY A 60 -11.16 -13.78 6.40
C GLY A 60 -10.47 -12.46 6.20
N GLY A 61 -9.20 -12.42 6.58
CA GLY A 61 -8.46 -11.18 6.61
C GLY A 61 -6.99 -11.38 6.92
N SER A 62 -6.29 -10.27 7.05
CA SER A 62 -4.88 -10.24 7.42
C SER A 62 -4.59 -9.03 8.30
N ILE A 63 -3.61 -9.21 9.18
CA ILE A 63 -3.03 -8.14 10.00
C ILE A 63 -1.54 -8.13 9.69
N ALA A 64 -1.00 -6.96 9.42
CA ALA A 64 0.39 -6.73 9.03
C ALA A 64 0.99 -5.62 9.90
N PRO A 65 1.52 -5.97 11.09
CA PRO A 65 2.32 -5.06 11.88
C PRO A 65 3.71 -4.87 11.23
N ARG A 66 4.26 -3.66 11.36
CA ARG A 66 5.62 -3.33 10.93
C ARG A 66 6.26 -2.44 11.99
N LEU A 67 7.51 -2.73 12.30
CA LEU A 67 8.38 -1.92 13.13
C LEU A 67 9.71 -1.74 12.40
N ARG A 68 10.24 -0.52 12.42
CA ARG A 68 11.51 -0.17 11.80
C ARG A 68 12.21 0.89 12.64
N LEU A 69 13.50 0.68 12.87
CA LEU A 69 14.39 1.66 13.49
C LEU A 69 15.20 2.34 12.37
N ARG A 70 15.23 3.68 12.34
CA ARG A 70 16.06 4.45 11.39
C ARG A 70 16.54 5.74 12.05
N ASN A 71 17.86 5.95 12.16
CA ASN A 71 18.50 7.13 12.74
C ASN A 71 17.82 7.60 14.03
N ASP A 72 17.74 6.70 15.03
CA ASP A 72 17.11 6.93 16.35
C ASP A 72 15.60 7.22 16.32
N LYS A 73 14.94 7.11 15.15
CA LYS A 73 13.48 7.21 15.01
C LYS A 73 12.85 5.83 14.90
N VAL A 74 11.81 5.61 15.71
CA VAL A 74 10.95 4.42 15.61
C VAL A 74 9.82 4.70 14.63
N LEU A 75 9.82 3.99 13.52
CA LEU A 75 8.72 3.96 12.57
C LEU A 75 7.92 2.68 12.80
N TYR A 76 6.61 2.82 12.91
CA TYR A 76 5.71 1.69 13.09
C TYR A 76 4.51 1.84 12.18
N SER A 77 3.94 0.73 11.74
CA SER A 77 2.62 0.74 11.13
C SER A 77 1.88 -0.55 11.41
N LEU A 78 0.56 -0.44 11.44
CA LEU A 78 -0.36 -1.55 11.53
C LEU A 78 -1.34 -1.44 10.37
N ASN A 79 -1.42 -2.48 9.56
CA ASN A 79 -2.39 -2.57 8.48
C ASN A 79 -3.26 -3.80 8.69
N THR A 80 -4.57 -3.62 8.67
CA THR A 80 -5.58 -4.65 8.87
C THR A 80 -6.52 -4.66 7.68
N ASN A 81 -6.79 -5.85 7.15
CA ASN A 81 -7.71 -6.06 6.04
C ASN A 81 -8.67 -7.18 6.42
N LEU A 82 -9.97 -6.93 6.36
CA LEU A 82 -11.03 -7.90 6.61
C LEU A 82 -11.95 -7.96 5.41
N ASN A 83 -12.37 -9.17 5.05
CA ASN A 83 -13.27 -9.45 3.95
C ASN A 83 -14.33 -10.42 4.43
N TYR A 84 -15.57 -10.12 4.06
CA TYR A 84 -16.74 -10.92 4.37
C TYR A 84 -17.53 -11.13 3.09
N LYS A 85 -17.98 -12.34 2.87
CA LYS A 85 -18.92 -12.68 1.84
C LYS A 85 -19.87 -13.72 2.41
N LYS A 86 -21.17 -13.46 2.25
CA LYS A 86 -22.22 -14.42 2.59
C LYS A 86 -23.39 -14.25 1.63
N ASP A 87 -23.75 -15.31 0.94
CA ASP A 87 -24.84 -15.34 -0.04
C ASP A 87 -24.70 -14.22 -1.08
N LYS A 88 -25.54 -13.19 -0.94
CA LYS A 88 -25.64 -12.02 -1.84
C LYS A 88 -24.81 -10.82 -1.35
N VAL A 89 -24.30 -10.85 -0.13
CA VAL A 89 -23.60 -9.73 0.50
C VAL A 89 -22.09 -9.96 0.43
N THR A 90 -21.35 -8.97 -0.04
CA THR A 90 -19.89 -8.89 0.10
C THR A 90 -19.55 -7.59 0.82
N ALA A 91 -18.63 -7.62 1.77
CA ALA A 91 -18.17 -6.44 2.48
C ALA A 91 -16.66 -6.54 2.74
N TYR A 92 -16.00 -5.39 2.80
CA TYR A 92 -14.59 -5.32 3.15
C TYR A 92 -14.31 -4.12 4.06
N LEU A 93 -13.30 -4.26 4.92
CA LEU A 93 -12.81 -3.22 5.80
C LEU A 93 -11.28 -3.22 5.76
N GLN A 94 -10.70 -2.06 5.49
CA GLN A 94 -9.27 -1.81 5.50
C GLN A 94 -8.98 -0.67 6.46
N LEU A 95 -8.13 -0.96 7.44
CA LEU A 95 -7.62 0.00 8.39
C LEU A 95 -6.11 -0.02 8.30
N GLY A 96 -5.48 1.14 8.26
CA GLY A 96 -4.05 1.25 8.37
C GLY A 96 -3.68 2.53 9.06
N GLY A 97 -2.59 2.48 9.79
CA GLY A 97 -2.06 3.67 10.45
C GLY A 97 -0.68 3.42 10.98
N GLY A 98 0.05 4.50 11.19
CA GLY A 98 1.43 4.41 11.64
C GLY A 98 2.15 5.74 11.54
N SER A 99 3.45 5.69 11.81
CA SER A 99 4.36 6.80 11.59
C SER A 99 5.16 6.54 10.32
N SER A 100 5.01 7.42 9.33
CA SER A 100 5.88 7.46 8.15
C SER A 100 6.91 8.59 8.31
N GLY A 101 8.08 8.43 7.72
CA GLY A 101 9.11 9.46 7.75
C GLY A 101 10.06 9.39 6.57
N TYR A 102 10.64 10.54 6.25
CA TYR A 102 11.67 10.71 5.24
C TYR A 102 12.79 11.60 5.80
N ASP A 103 13.98 11.42 5.24
CA ASP A 103 15.19 12.11 5.61
C ASP A 103 16.03 12.26 4.33
N GLY A 104 16.65 13.42 4.16
CA GLY A 104 17.51 13.70 3.01
C GLY A 104 18.45 14.86 3.28
N ARG A 105 19.50 14.92 2.46
CA ARG A 105 20.63 15.83 2.62
C ARG A 105 20.95 16.42 1.26
N LEU A 106 21.09 17.74 1.20
CA LEU A 106 21.48 18.48 0.00
C LEU A 106 22.76 19.25 0.30
N ASP A 107 23.83 18.91 -0.41
CA ASP A 107 25.09 19.64 -0.35
C ASP A 107 25.21 20.60 -1.53
N THR A 108 25.54 21.85 -1.26
CA THR A 108 25.81 22.87 -2.28
C THR A 108 27.22 23.41 -2.10
N TYR A 109 28.03 23.27 -3.14
CA TYR A 109 29.39 23.82 -3.21
C TYR A 109 29.47 24.87 -4.32
N ARG A 110 29.92 26.08 -3.99
CA ARG A 110 30.06 27.17 -4.97
C ARG A 110 31.37 27.92 -4.78
N THR A 111 32.16 28.02 -5.86
CA THR A 111 33.45 28.72 -5.86
C THR A 111 33.33 30.02 -6.62
N TYR A 112 33.79 31.13 -6.02
CA TYR A 112 33.84 32.46 -6.64
C TYR A 112 35.31 32.85 -6.90
N PRO A 113 35.91 32.40 -8.02
CA PRO A 113 37.34 32.55 -8.27
C PRO A 113 37.81 34.01 -8.35
N LYS A 114 36.95 34.95 -8.75
CA LYS A 114 37.29 36.40 -8.79
C LYS A 114 37.33 37.06 -7.42
N GLN A 115 36.72 36.46 -6.39
CA GLN A 115 36.60 37.02 -5.04
C GLN A 115 37.44 36.25 -4.01
N GLY A 116 38.08 35.15 -4.41
CA GLY A 116 38.87 34.30 -3.51
C GLY A 116 38.03 33.64 -2.41
N THR A 117 36.75 33.38 -2.67
CA THR A 117 35.82 32.84 -1.67
C THR A 117 35.21 31.51 -2.12
N PHE A 118 35.03 30.62 -1.14
CA PHE A 118 34.39 29.32 -1.28
C PHE A 118 33.16 29.29 -0.37
N HIS A 119 32.02 28.91 -0.93
CA HIS A 119 30.74 28.78 -0.23
C HIS A 119 30.35 27.31 -0.14
N SER A 120 30.09 26.85 1.08
CA SER A 120 29.57 25.51 1.36
C SER A 120 28.27 25.66 2.14
N SER A 121 27.20 25.05 1.63
CA SER A 121 25.91 24.97 2.34
C SER A 121 25.47 23.52 2.41
N GLU A 122 25.12 23.10 3.61
CA GLU A 122 24.53 21.79 3.89
C GLU A 122 23.10 22.00 4.39
N THR A 123 22.13 21.46 3.64
CA THR A 123 20.72 21.48 4.02
C THR A 123 20.29 20.07 4.36
N ALA A 124 19.94 19.85 5.63
CA ALA A 124 19.31 18.63 6.09
C ALA A 124 17.79 18.83 6.20
N TYR A 125 17.02 17.91 5.63
CA TYR A 125 15.57 17.90 5.79
C TYR A 125 15.11 16.56 6.33
N SER A 126 14.20 16.60 7.31
CA SER A 126 13.52 15.40 7.77
C SER A 126 12.06 15.70 8.08
N GLY A 127 11.20 14.76 7.70
CA GLY A 127 9.77 14.82 7.97
C GLY A 127 9.34 13.52 8.63
N GLN A 128 8.51 13.62 9.67
CA GLN A 128 7.86 12.46 10.28
C GLN A 128 6.44 12.84 10.62
N GLY A 129 5.50 11.99 10.25
CA GLY A 129 4.08 12.25 10.45
C GLY A 129 3.29 10.98 10.69
N PRO A 130 2.28 11.04 11.58
CA PRO A 130 1.29 9.98 11.64
C PRO A 130 0.47 10.00 10.35
N TYR A 131 0.15 8.81 9.87
CA TYR A 131 -0.84 8.62 8.80
C TYR A 131 -1.90 7.66 9.29
N PHE A 132 -3.09 7.83 8.73
CA PHE A 132 -4.21 6.92 8.92
C PHE A 132 -4.88 6.71 7.57
N ASN A 133 -5.32 5.49 7.32
CA ASN A 133 -6.05 5.10 6.13
C ASN A 133 -7.21 4.19 6.54
N PHE A 134 -8.39 4.57 6.08
CA PHE A 134 -9.62 3.84 6.27
C PHE A 134 -10.26 3.62 4.90
N ARG A 135 -10.73 2.41 4.66
CA ARG A 135 -11.60 2.11 3.54
C ARG A 135 -12.59 1.03 3.93
N ALA A 136 -13.85 1.24 3.63
CA ALA A 136 -14.88 0.24 3.81
C ALA A 136 -15.76 0.18 2.56
N GLY A 137 -16.31 -0.98 2.27
CA GLY A 137 -17.29 -1.11 1.19
C GLY A 137 -18.22 -2.29 1.41
N LEU A 138 -19.39 -2.19 0.78
CA LEU A 138 -20.43 -3.20 0.79
C LEU A 138 -21.02 -3.32 -0.61
N ASP A 139 -21.14 -4.54 -1.09
CA ASP A 139 -21.75 -4.92 -2.36
C ASP A 139 -22.88 -5.92 -2.10
N TYR A 140 -24.01 -5.72 -2.78
CA TYR A 140 -25.17 -6.60 -2.78
C TYR A 140 -25.44 -7.13 -4.19
N ALA A 141 -25.52 -8.45 -4.34
CA ALA A 141 -25.84 -9.14 -5.58
C ALA A 141 -27.35 -9.37 -5.68
N PHE A 142 -28.03 -8.69 -6.59
CA PHE A 142 -29.43 -8.92 -6.89
C PHE A 142 -29.62 -10.27 -7.57
N THR A 143 -28.79 -10.53 -8.59
CA THR A 143 -28.62 -11.82 -9.29
C THR A 143 -27.13 -12.20 -9.32
N PRO A 144 -26.75 -13.43 -9.69
CA PRO A 144 -25.35 -13.79 -9.81
C PRO A 144 -24.56 -12.92 -10.80
N GLU A 145 -25.24 -12.29 -11.77
CA GLU A 145 -24.71 -11.44 -12.84
C GLU A 145 -24.83 -9.93 -12.54
N LEU A 146 -25.76 -9.52 -11.66
CA LEU A 146 -26.02 -8.13 -11.32
C LEU A 146 -25.80 -7.85 -9.83
N SER A 147 -24.83 -6.99 -9.52
CA SER A 147 -24.56 -6.49 -8.17
C SER A 147 -24.39 -4.97 -8.14
N MET A 148 -24.75 -4.34 -7.03
CA MET A 148 -24.47 -2.93 -6.76
C MET A 148 -23.81 -2.80 -5.40
N GLY A 149 -22.94 -1.81 -5.26
CA GLY A 149 -22.29 -1.55 -3.98
C GLY A 149 -21.87 -0.11 -3.81
N ALA A 150 -21.46 0.19 -2.57
CA ALA A 150 -20.97 1.48 -2.14
C ALA A 150 -19.66 1.30 -1.38
N SER A 151 -18.78 2.28 -1.49
CA SER A 151 -17.55 2.30 -0.70
C SER A 151 -17.19 3.71 -0.26
N ILE A 152 -16.50 3.79 0.87
CA ILE A 152 -15.98 5.02 1.45
C ILE A 152 -14.49 4.83 1.73
N SER A 153 -13.71 5.87 1.47
CA SER A 153 -12.28 5.92 1.78
C SER A 153 -11.91 7.23 2.43
N TYR A 154 -11.01 7.18 3.40
CA TYR A 154 -10.49 8.34 4.10
C TYR A 154 -9.01 8.12 4.46
N SER A 155 -8.13 8.98 3.96
CA SER A 155 -6.67 8.87 4.15
C SER A 155 -6.04 10.23 4.45
N PRO A 156 -6.23 10.79 5.66
CA PRO A 156 -5.61 12.05 6.04
C PRO A 156 -4.10 11.88 6.18
N GLN A 157 -3.35 12.80 5.58
CA GLN A 157 -1.91 12.88 5.74
C GLN A 157 -1.56 14.21 6.40
N LYS A 158 -0.91 14.15 7.57
CA LYS A 158 -0.40 15.34 8.27
C LYS A 158 1.12 15.28 8.26
N GLU A 159 1.74 16.22 7.56
CA GLU A 159 3.18 16.29 7.38
C GLU A 159 3.77 17.36 8.30
N ASN A 160 4.59 16.94 9.26
CA ASN A 160 5.41 17.86 10.07
C ASN A 160 6.83 17.79 9.53
N SER A 161 7.23 18.78 8.73
CA SER A 161 8.58 18.89 8.19
C SER A 161 9.44 19.83 9.05
N ARG A 162 10.67 19.40 9.37
CA ARG A 162 11.73 20.27 9.91
C ARG A 162 12.84 20.36 8.88
N ARG A 163 13.28 21.59 8.61
CA ARG A 163 14.40 21.91 7.74
C ARG A 163 15.43 22.70 8.54
N GLU A 164 16.66 22.23 8.55
CA GLU A 164 17.81 22.93 9.13
C GLU A 164 18.82 23.20 8.01
N ASN A 165 19.38 24.41 7.99
CA ASN A 165 20.36 24.85 7.00
C ASN A 165 21.56 25.43 7.74
N ASP A 166 22.74 24.83 7.56
CA ASP A 166 24.03 25.39 8.00
C ASP A 166 24.80 25.82 6.74
N SER A 167 25.22 27.08 6.70
CA SER A 167 25.96 27.66 5.59
C SER A 167 27.23 28.33 6.10
N ARG A 168 28.37 27.98 5.52
CA ARG A 168 29.69 28.49 5.91
C ARG A 168 30.45 29.02 4.70
N ASP A 169 31.00 30.22 4.89
CA ASP A 169 31.87 30.88 3.92
C ASP A 169 33.32 30.79 4.36
N TYR A 170 34.19 30.39 3.44
CA TYR A 170 35.63 30.29 3.67
C TYR A 170 36.37 31.24 2.71
N ARG A 171 37.33 32.00 3.23
CA ARG A 171 38.29 32.75 2.41
C ARG A 171 39.39 31.80 1.98
N ILE A 172 39.68 31.79 0.68
CA ILE A 172 40.82 31.09 0.11
C ILE A 172 42.05 31.92 0.47
N LEU A 173 42.85 31.45 1.42
CA LEU A 173 44.14 32.05 1.74
C LEU A 173 45.11 31.70 0.60
N SER A 174 45.61 32.72 -0.09
CA SER A 174 46.66 32.63 -1.11
C SER A 174 48.04 32.63 -0.47
#